data_AF-A0A1J3CWP3-F1
#
_entry.id   AF-A0A1J3CWP3-F1
#
_cell.length_a   1.000
_cell.length_b   1.000
_cell.length_c   1.000
_cell.angle_alpha   90.00
_cell.angle_beta   90.00
_cell.angle_gamma   90.00
#
_symmetry.space_group_name_H-M   'P 1'
#
loop_
_entity.id
_entity.type
_entity.pdbx_description
1 polymer ?
#
loop_
_entity_poly.entity_id
_entity_poly.type
_entity_poly.pdbx_seq_one_letter_code
_entity_poly.pdbx_strand_id
1 'polypeptide(L)'
;HMSSKKAKTINEASSSRGGLGGESIVADCGRNTNTCGYCKSPTSSSISHGLWTESLTVNDYQALLDRGWRRSGCFLYKPEMDKTCCPAYTIRLKASDFVPSKEQQRVRRRLERYIHPWTHASPLSVSFFLRIDR
;
A
#
# COMPACT_ATOMS: atom_id res chain seq x y z
N HIS A 1 -35.17 14.91 -10.79
CA HIS A 1 -34.74 16.26 -11.19
C HIS A 1 -33.65 16.71 -10.22
N MET A 2 -32.38 16.55 -10.57
CA MET A 2 -31.24 17.29 -9.98
C MET A 2 -30.11 17.16 -11.01
N SER A 3 -29.76 18.28 -11.60
CA SER A 3 -29.00 18.43 -12.83
C SER A 3 -27.51 18.41 -12.50
N SER A 4 -26.78 17.41 -12.99
CA SER A 4 -25.31 17.45 -12.99
C SER A 4 -24.85 18.22 -14.22
N LYS A 5 -24.40 19.47 -14.04
CA LYS A 5 -23.80 20.26 -15.11
C LYS A 5 -22.37 20.67 -14.75
N LYS A 6 -21.47 20.18 -15.62
CA LYS A 6 -20.22 20.76 -16.12
C LYS A 6 -19.02 20.90 -15.18
N ALA A 7 -18.06 20.01 -15.44
CA ALA A 7 -16.63 20.25 -15.28
C ALA A 7 -16.15 21.41 -16.19
N LYS A 8 -15.26 22.26 -15.65
CA LYS A 8 -14.17 22.93 -16.40
C LYS A 8 -13.25 23.66 -15.40
N THR A 9 -12.08 23.09 -15.13
CA THR A 9 -10.87 23.88 -14.88
C THR A 9 -9.67 23.11 -15.43
N ILE A 10 -9.14 23.62 -16.53
CA ILE A 10 -7.84 23.24 -17.08
C ILE A 10 -6.83 24.02 -16.24
N ASN A 11 -5.89 23.33 -15.60
CA ASN A 11 -4.69 23.97 -15.09
C ASN A 11 -3.50 23.25 -15.72
N GLU A 12 -2.92 23.89 -16.73
CA GLU A 12 -1.66 23.50 -17.35
C GLU A 12 -0.54 23.77 -16.37
N ALA A 13 0.05 22.71 -15.82
CA ALA A 13 1.35 22.78 -15.15
C ALA A 13 2.35 22.07 -16.05
N SER A 14 2.93 22.81 -16.99
CA SER A 14 4.08 22.34 -17.75
C SER A 14 5.30 22.24 -16.82
N SER A 15 5.96 21.07 -16.79
CA SER A 15 7.37 21.02 -16.39
C SER A 15 8.13 19.97 -17.20
N SER A 16 8.98 20.50 -18.08
CA SER A 16 10.26 20.01 -18.60
C SER A 16 10.54 18.50 -18.67
N ARG A 17 10.79 18.07 -19.92
CA ARG A 17 11.40 16.80 -20.34
C ARG A 17 12.69 16.49 -19.57
N GLY A 18 12.78 15.30 -19.00
CA GLY A 18 14.04 14.73 -18.48
C GLY A 18 13.85 13.41 -17.73
N GLY A 19 14.06 12.28 -18.41
CA GLY A 19 14.24 10.97 -17.78
C GLY A 19 13.25 9.90 -18.26
N LEU A 20 13.74 8.66 -18.41
CA LEU A 20 13.01 7.44 -18.78
C LEU A 20 12.00 6.98 -17.70
N GLY A 21 11.24 7.89 -17.11
CA GLY A 21 10.18 7.63 -16.15
C GLY A 21 8.85 8.08 -16.73
N GLY A 22 7.83 7.24 -16.68
CA GLY A 22 6.48 7.60 -17.13
C GLY A 22 5.96 8.86 -16.41
N GLU A 23 4.92 9.47 -16.95
CA GLU A 23 4.27 10.64 -16.32
C GLU A 23 3.21 10.17 -15.29
N SER A 24 3.10 10.89 -14.17
CA SER A 24 2.04 10.68 -13.19
C SER A 24 0.84 11.58 -13.50
N ILE A 25 -0.31 10.98 -13.81
CA ILE A 25 -1.57 11.68 -14.09
C ILE A 25 -2.52 11.42 -12.92
N VAL A 26 -2.91 12.51 -12.24
CA VAL A 26 -3.84 12.49 -11.12
C VAL A 26 -4.94 13.54 -11.29
N ALA A 27 -6.16 13.18 -10.91
CA ALA A 27 -7.30 14.08 -10.81
C ALA A 27 -7.60 14.36 -9.34
N ASP A 28 -7.74 15.65 -8.98
CA ASP A 28 -8.15 16.02 -7.63
C ASP A 28 -9.62 15.67 -7.39
N CYS A 29 -9.89 14.89 -6.34
CA CYS A 29 -11.26 14.57 -5.91
C CYS A 29 -11.72 15.48 -4.77
N GLY A 30 -10.83 16.30 -4.22
CA GLY A 30 -11.14 17.19 -3.11
C GLY A 30 -11.37 16.45 -1.79
N ARG A 31 -12.00 17.16 -0.85
CA ARG A 31 -12.25 16.68 0.50
C ARG A 31 -13.45 15.75 0.55
N ASN A 32 -13.30 14.61 1.20
CA ASN A 32 -14.35 13.65 1.53
C ASN A 32 -14.55 13.55 3.04
N THR A 33 -15.76 13.15 3.44
CA THR A 33 -16.12 12.89 4.83
C THR A 33 -16.89 11.58 4.91
N ASN A 34 -16.48 10.71 5.82
CA ASN A 34 -17.05 9.38 6.02
C ASN A 34 -17.23 9.10 7.52
N THR A 35 -17.97 8.04 7.83
CA THR A 35 -18.01 7.49 9.19
C THR A 35 -16.63 6.95 9.59
N CYS A 36 -16.28 7.07 10.86
CA CYS A 36 -14.99 6.59 11.33
C CYS A 36 -15.00 5.08 11.53
N GLY A 37 -14.16 4.36 10.79
CA GLY A 37 -14.03 2.90 10.92
C GLY A 37 -13.45 2.40 12.25
N TYR A 38 -12.75 3.26 13.00
CA TYR A 38 -12.12 2.90 14.28
C TYR A 38 -13.13 2.95 15.42
N CYS A 39 -13.66 4.13 15.73
CA CYS A 39 -14.62 4.31 16.82
C CYS A 39 -16.07 4.02 16.42
N LYS A 40 -16.34 3.79 15.13
CA LYS A 40 -17.68 3.53 14.58
C LYS A 40 -18.69 4.62 14.94
N SER A 41 -18.23 5.87 15.03
CA SER A 41 -19.10 7.01 15.30
C SER A 41 -20.23 7.07 14.25
N PRO A 42 -21.48 7.34 14.66
CA PRO A 42 -22.58 7.55 13.72
C PRO A 42 -22.43 8.87 12.93
N THR A 43 -21.55 9.77 13.38
CA THR A 43 -21.24 11.02 12.69
C THR A 43 -20.13 10.83 11.65
N SER A 44 -20.15 11.66 10.60
CA SER A 44 -19.09 11.68 9.57
C SER A 44 -17.82 12.35 10.11
N SER A 45 -17.11 11.64 10.97
CA SER A 45 -15.96 12.14 11.72
C SER A 45 -14.60 11.71 11.14
N SER A 46 -14.59 11.00 10.00
CA SER A 46 -13.38 10.69 9.24
C SER A 46 -13.29 11.62 8.04
N ILE A 47 -12.22 12.41 7.97
CA ILE A 47 -12.03 13.43 6.93
C ILE A 47 -10.75 13.13 6.17
N SER A 48 -10.80 13.12 4.84
CA SER A 48 -9.60 12.99 4.02
C SER A 48 -9.70 13.76 2.71
N HIS A 49 -8.55 14.12 2.15
CA HIS A 49 -8.45 14.67 0.80
C HIS A 49 -8.15 13.53 -0.18
N GLY A 50 -8.92 13.40 -1.26
CA GLY A 50 -8.79 12.34 -2.25
C GLY A 50 -8.15 12.79 -3.56
N LEU A 51 -7.38 11.90 -4.19
CA LEU A 51 -6.92 12.00 -5.57
C LEU A 51 -7.27 10.71 -6.29
N TRP A 52 -7.68 10.81 -7.55
CA TRP A 52 -7.80 9.68 -8.45
C TRP A 52 -6.56 9.60 -9.33
N THR A 53 -5.96 8.43 -9.50
CA THR A 53 -4.78 8.23 -10.36
C THR A 53 -5.13 7.44 -11.60
N GLU A 54 -4.73 7.95 -12.75
CA GLU A 54 -4.71 7.22 -14.02
C GLU A 54 -3.36 6.54 -14.22
N SER A 55 -2.28 7.27 -14.00
CA SER A 55 -0.91 6.76 -13.95
C SER A 55 -0.17 7.36 -12.75
N LEU A 56 0.72 6.57 -12.13
CA LEU A 56 1.55 7.04 -11.02
C LEU A 56 2.90 6.37 -11.07
N THR A 57 3.96 7.15 -11.10
CA THR A 57 5.32 6.63 -11.01
C THR A 57 5.62 6.11 -9.60
N VAL A 58 6.57 5.19 -9.51
CA VAL A 58 7.04 4.67 -8.22
C VAL A 58 7.64 5.78 -7.36
N ASN A 59 8.38 6.70 -7.97
CA ASN A 59 9.03 7.82 -7.27
C ASN A 59 8.00 8.82 -6.72
N ASP A 60 7.00 9.18 -7.52
CA ASP A 60 5.94 10.08 -7.06
C ASP A 60 5.07 9.43 -5.99
N TYR A 61 4.78 8.13 -6.15
CA TYR A 61 4.09 7.38 -5.11
C TYR A 61 4.90 7.34 -3.80
N GLN A 62 6.21 7.14 -3.86
CA GLN A 62 7.09 7.19 -2.69
C GLN A 62 7.01 8.56 -2.00
N ALA A 63 7.10 9.66 -2.77
CA ALA A 63 7.01 11.01 -2.24
C ALA A 63 5.62 11.33 -1.65
N LEU A 64 4.55 10.82 -2.25
CA LEU A 64 3.19 10.93 -1.70
C LEU A 64 3.06 10.15 -0.39
N LEU A 65 3.56 8.92 -0.33
CA LEU A 65 3.55 8.10 0.87
C LEU A 65 4.33 8.74 2.02
N ASP A 66 5.48 9.36 1.73
CA ASP A 66 6.29 10.10 2.70
C ASP A 66 5.55 11.30 3.28
N ARG A 67 4.65 11.92 2.50
CA ARG A 67 3.78 13.03 2.92
C ARG A 67 2.47 12.57 3.57
N GLY A 68 2.32 11.27 3.81
CA GLY A 68 1.17 10.71 4.50
C GLY A 68 -0.01 10.31 3.60
N TRP A 69 0.15 10.32 2.27
CA TRP A 69 -0.86 9.78 1.37
C TRP A 69 -0.93 8.25 1.46
N ARG A 70 -2.13 7.71 1.25
CA ARG A 70 -2.48 6.29 1.27
C ARG A 70 -3.15 5.93 -0.05
N ARG A 71 -3.18 4.65 -0.42
CA ARG A 71 -3.72 4.17 -1.70
C ARG A 71 -4.67 2.98 -1.51
N SER A 72 -5.77 3.00 -2.25
CA SER A 72 -6.77 1.93 -2.38
C SER A 72 -7.16 1.82 -3.86
N GLY A 73 -6.57 0.85 -4.57
CA GLY A 73 -6.73 0.78 -6.03
C GLY A 73 -6.21 2.04 -6.71
N CYS A 74 -7.00 2.64 -7.59
CA CYS A 74 -6.67 3.91 -8.28
C CYS A 74 -7.00 5.16 -7.46
N PHE A 75 -7.41 5.02 -6.19
CA PHE A 75 -7.71 6.16 -5.33
C PHE A 75 -6.60 6.35 -4.31
N LEU A 76 -6.06 7.57 -4.22
CA LEU A 76 -5.20 8.00 -3.14
C LEU A 76 -5.97 8.92 -2.19
N TYR A 77 -5.60 8.88 -0.91
CA TYR A 77 -6.22 9.74 0.10
C TYR A 77 -5.22 10.14 1.18
N LYS A 78 -5.38 11.35 1.71
CA LYS A 78 -4.63 11.88 2.84
C LYS A 78 -5.60 12.27 3.96
N PRO A 79 -5.61 11.53 5.09
CA PRO A 79 -6.43 11.90 6.24
C PRO A 79 -6.07 13.28 6.80
N GLU A 80 -7.08 14.07 7.17
CA GLU A 80 -6.90 15.28 7.97
C GLU A 80 -6.88 14.89 9.45
N MET A 81 -5.68 14.66 9.96
CA MET A 81 -5.42 14.08 11.28
C MET A 81 -5.86 14.99 12.44
N ASP A 82 -5.89 16.29 12.21
CA ASP A 82 -6.31 17.34 13.15
C ASP A 82 -7.84 17.41 13.31
N LYS A 83 -8.59 17.00 12.28
CA LYS A 83 -10.06 17.08 12.28
C LYS A 83 -10.74 15.72 12.42
N THR A 84 -10.03 14.65 12.10
CA THR A 84 -10.55 13.28 12.21
C THR A 84 -10.52 12.81 13.67
N CYS A 85 -11.61 12.21 14.15
CA CYS A 85 -11.72 11.79 15.55
C CYS A 85 -10.71 10.70 15.96
N CYS A 86 -10.26 9.86 15.02
CA CYS A 86 -9.27 8.81 15.25
C CYS A 86 -8.11 8.97 14.27
N PRO A 87 -7.01 9.64 14.68
CA PRO A 87 -5.88 9.87 13.80
C PRO A 87 -5.21 8.56 13.37
N ALA A 88 -5.09 8.35 12.06
CA ALA A 88 -4.42 7.19 11.47
C ALA A 88 -2.91 7.42 11.39
N TYR A 89 -2.18 7.18 12.49
CA TYR A 89 -0.72 7.27 12.48
C TYR A 89 -0.10 6.08 11.76
N THR A 90 0.81 6.39 10.86
CA THR A 90 1.36 5.39 9.95
C THR A 90 2.71 4.95 10.48
N ILE A 91 2.78 3.72 10.97
CA ILE A 91 4.04 3.16 11.44
C ILE A 91 4.82 2.70 10.20
N ARG A 92 5.96 3.34 9.94
CA ARG A 92 6.88 2.90 8.89
C ARG A 92 8.06 2.18 9.53
N LEU A 93 8.22 0.91 9.18
CA LEU A 93 9.38 0.11 9.53
C LEU A 93 10.28 0.00 8.31
N LYS A 94 11.54 0.41 8.43
CA LYS A 94 12.54 0.16 7.40
C LYS A 94 12.88 -1.33 7.41
N ALA A 95 12.70 -2.02 6.29
CA ALA A 95 12.96 -3.45 6.21
C ALA A 95 14.43 -3.81 6.48
N SER A 96 15.37 -2.92 6.11
CA SER A 96 16.80 -3.05 6.41
C SER A 96 17.11 -3.06 7.91
N ASP A 97 16.30 -2.34 8.69
CA ASP A 97 16.53 -2.11 10.11
C ASP A 97 15.72 -3.12 10.96
N PHE A 98 14.89 -3.95 10.32
CA PHE A 98 14.05 -4.92 11.00
C PHE A 98 14.88 -6.11 11.50
N VAL A 99 14.97 -6.24 12.82
CA VAL A 99 15.56 -7.41 13.47
C VAL A 99 14.45 -8.31 14.00
N PRO A 100 14.28 -9.54 13.46
CA PRO A 100 13.18 -10.42 13.86
C PRO A 100 13.40 -11.02 15.24
N SER A 101 12.35 -11.03 16.06
CA SER A 101 12.32 -11.68 17.38
C SER A 101 12.45 -13.20 17.29
N LYS A 102 12.76 -13.86 18.41
CA LYS A 102 12.87 -15.34 18.47
C LYS A 102 11.57 -16.02 18.01
N GLU A 103 10.43 -15.47 18.41
CA GLU A 103 9.08 -15.93 18.04
C GLU A 103 8.82 -15.74 16.55
N GLN A 104 9.17 -14.57 16.00
CA GLN A 104 9.02 -14.27 14.58
C GLN A 104 9.89 -15.18 13.71
N GLN A 105 11.11 -15.49 14.16
CA GLN A 105 11.98 -16.47 13.48
C GLN A 105 11.40 -17.89 13.51
N ARG A 106 10.74 -18.30 14.60
CA ARG A 106 10.04 -19.59 14.67
C ARG A 106 8.88 -19.66 13.67
N VAL A 107 8.09 -18.59 13.56
CA VAL A 107 7.00 -18.49 12.57
C VAL A 107 7.54 -18.54 11.15
N ARG A 108 8.61 -17.77 10.86
CA ARG A 108 9.27 -17.78 9.55
C ARG A 108 9.69 -19.20 9.14
N ARG A 109 10.37 -19.93 10.02
CA ARG A 109 10.79 -21.33 9.76
C ARG A 109 9.62 -22.27 9.51
N ARG A 110 8.48 -22.05 10.17
CA ARG A 110 7.25 -22.84 9.92
C ARG A 110 6.67 -22.54 8.54
N LEU A 111 6.67 -21.27 8.13
CA LEU A 111 6.22 -20.83 6.81
C LEU A 111 7.14 -21.36 5.70
N GLU A 112 8.45 -21.29 5.88
CA GLU A 112 9.44 -21.83 4.92
C GLU A 112 9.22 -23.32 4.64
N ARG A 113 8.99 -24.13 5.69
CA ARG A 113 8.64 -25.55 5.52
C ARG A 113 7.32 -25.78 4.79
N TYR A 114 6.36 -24.88 4.93
CA TYR A 114 5.06 -24.98 4.26
C TYR A 114 5.17 -24.63 2.77
N ILE A 115 5.92 -23.57 2.43
CA ILE A 115 6.09 -23.08 1.05
C ILE A 115 7.06 -23.98 0.27
N HIS A 116 8.09 -24.51 0.93
CA HIS A 116 9.07 -25.40 0.31
C HIS A 116 9.11 -26.77 1.03
N PRO A 117 8.11 -27.64 0.83
CA PRO A 117 8.06 -28.95 1.46
C PRO A 117 9.28 -29.82 1.13
N TRP A 118 9.80 -29.67 -0.10
CA TRP A 118 10.83 -30.53 -0.68
C TRP A 118 12.26 -30.12 -0.34
N THR A 119 12.52 -28.85 -0.01
CA THR A 119 13.88 -28.36 0.31
C THR A 119 14.25 -28.53 1.78
N HIS A 120 13.26 -28.82 2.64
CA HIS A 120 13.44 -29.08 4.07
C HIS A 120 13.06 -30.50 4.48
N ALA A 121 12.87 -31.41 3.52
CA ALA A 121 12.93 -32.83 3.78
C ALA A 121 14.32 -33.13 4.38
N SER A 122 14.32 -33.46 5.66
CA SER A 122 15.49 -33.89 6.43
C SER A 122 16.35 -34.87 5.62
N PRO A 123 17.69 -34.80 5.64
CA PRO A 123 18.58 -35.69 4.87
C PRO A 123 18.50 -37.18 5.25
N LEU A 124 17.62 -37.59 6.15
CA LEU A 124 17.54 -38.97 6.65
C LEU A 124 16.69 -39.92 5.78
N SER A 125 16.25 -39.53 4.57
CA SER A 125 15.48 -40.43 3.70
C SER A 125 16.05 -40.65 2.30
N VAL A 126 17.25 -40.14 1.97
CA VAL A 126 17.85 -40.34 0.63
C VAL A 126 18.49 -41.71 0.42
N SER A 127 18.48 -42.62 1.41
CA SER A 127 18.99 -43.99 1.22
C SER A 127 18.02 -44.97 0.54
N PHE A 128 16.87 -44.53 0.01
CA PHE A 128 15.92 -45.45 -0.62
C PHE A 128 15.77 -45.31 -2.14
N PHE A 129 16.57 -44.47 -2.80
CA PHE A 129 16.43 -44.25 -4.25
C PHE A 129 17.73 -44.47 -5.04
N LEU A 130 18.47 -45.54 -4.70
CA LEU A 130 19.47 -46.13 -5.61
C LEU A 130 19.34 -47.65 -5.60
N ARG A 131 18.18 -48.16 -6.03
CA ARG A 131 18.06 -49.55 -6.50
C ARG A 131 16.91 -49.72 -7.49
N ILE A 132 16.91 -48.94 -8.56
CA ILE A 132 16.30 -49.34 -9.83
C ILE A 132 17.27 -48.89 -10.92
N ASP A 133 18.30 -49.69 -11.14
CA ASP A 133 18.92 -49.80 -12.45
C ASP A 133 19.49 -51.21 -12.60
N ARG A 134 18.98 -51.89 -13.63
CA ARG A 134 19.34 -53.20 -14.19
C ARG A 134 18.64 -54.45 -13.66
#